data_AF-A0A7S0PTC6-F1
#
_entry.id   AF-A0A7S0PTC6-F1
#
_cell.length_a   1.000
_cell.length_b   1.000
_cell.length_c   1.000
_cell.angle_alpha   90.00
_cell.angle_beta   90.00
_cell.angle_gamma   90.00
#
_symmetry.space_group_name_H-M   'P 1'
#
loop_
_entity.id
_entity.type
_entity.pdbx_description
1 polymer ?
#
loop_
_entity_poly.entity_id
_entity_poly.type
_entity_poly.pdbx_seq_one_letter_code
_entity_poly.pdbx_strand_id
1 'polypeptide(L)'
;PNFLSQELVGELRNDAASLYRDGHFSADALAAYGTEQDAKFDPSKDRTVLKLAQWKRNDIGNAKLRHETFGNIMANLRTDLSINLNRPKLDVGKSTNMYGFGSTEISYTRFGPGAYLKRHIDEHHEELKGKRGWE
;
A
#
# COMPACT_ATOMS: atom_id res chain seq x y z
N PRO A 1 -4.19 -16.29 8.39
CA PRO A 1 -3.23 -15.76 9.41
C PRO A 1 -1.84 -16.36 9.14
N ASN A 2 -0.75 -15.68 9.50
CA ASN A 2 0.64 -16.12 9.25
C ASN A 2 1.01 -16.30 7.76
N PHE A 3 0.52 -15.41 6.89
CA PHE A 3 0.83 -15.46 5.46
C PHE A 3 2.32 -15.20 5.15
N LEU A 4 2.95 -14.31 5.92
CA LEU A 4 4.39 -14.00 5.83
C LEU A 4 5.12 -14.60 7.03
N SER A 5 6.40 -14.91 6.86
CA SER A 5 7.27 -15.30 7.97
C SER A 5 7.48 -14.14 8.95
N GLN A 6 7.72 -14.46 10.23
CA GLN A 6 7.99 -13.43 11.24
C GLN A 6 9.25 -12.61 10.93
N GLU A 7 10.25 -13.25 10.32
CA GLU A 7 11.47 -12.60 9.84
C GLU A 7 11.16 -11.53 8.80
N LEU A 8 10.42 -11.89 7.74
CA LEU A 8 10.03 -10.95 6.68
C LEU A 8 9.16 -9.81 7.21
N VAL A 9 8.25 -10.10 8.14
CA VAL A 9 7.45 -9.06 8.82
C VAL A 9 8.37 -8.10 9.61
N GLY A 10 9.39 -8.62 10.29
CA GLY A 10 10.38 -7.82 11.00
C GLY A 10 11.17 -6.91 10.06
N GLU A 11 11.65 -7.43 8.94
CA GLU A 11 12.37 -6.66 7.93
C GLU A 11 11.52 -5.55 7.33
N LEU A 12 10.27 -5.85 6.97
CA LEU A 12 9.33 -4.85 6.42
C LEU A 12 9.00 -3.75 7.44
N ARG A 13 8.87 -4.10 8.72
CA ARG A 13 8.69 -3.11 9.79
C ARG A 13 9.90 -2.22 9.97
N ASN A 14 11.10 -2.79 9.93
CA ASN A 14 12.35 -2.04 10.04
C ASN A 14 12.54 -1.07 8.86
N ASP A 15 12.21 -1.52 7.64
CA ASP A 15 12.19 -0.68 6.43
C ASP A 15 11.17 0.45 6.54
N ALA A 16 9.93 0.16 6.96
CA ALA A 16 8.92 1.19 7.15
C ALA A 16 9.33 2.22 8.22
N ALA A 17 9.95 1.76 9.32
CA ALA A 17 10.42 2.61 10.40
C ALA A 17 11.59 3.51 10.00
N SER A 18 12.54 3.01 9.21
CA SER A 18 13.64 3.83 8.68
C SER A 18 13.11 4.90 7.74
N LEU A 19 12.26 4.52 6.77
CA LEU A 19 11.66 5.46 5.82
C LEU A 19 10.83 6.54 6.50
N TYR A 20 10.15 6.21 7.61
CA TYR A 20 9.43 7.19 8.41
C TYR A 20 10.39 8.15 9.12
N ARG A 21 11.43 7.64 9.79
CA ARG A 21 12.45 8.45 10.46
C ARG A 21 13.19 9.38 9.48
N ASP A 22 13.41 8.92 8.26
CA ASP A 22 14.10 9.66 7.20
C ASP A 22 13.17 10.69 6.50
N GLY A 23 11.92 10.83 6.95
CA GLY A 23 10.99 11.87 6.48
C GLY A 23 10.37 11.59 5.12
N HIS A 24 10.38 10.34 4.65
CA HIS A 24 9.79 10.00 3.35
C HIS A 24 8.27 9.86 3.37
N PHE A 25 7.66 9.77 4.55
CA PHE A 25 6.21 9.72 4.67
C PHE A 25 5.59 11.10 4.50
N SER A 26 4.39 11.14 3.92
CA SER A 26 3.60 12.37 3.78
C SER A 26 2.32 12.26 4.62
N ALA A 27 1.81 13.38 5.12
CA ALA A 27 0.48 13.43 5.71
C ALA A 27 -0.55 12.92 4.69
N ASP A 28 -1.44 12.05 5.14
CA ASP A 28 -2.49 11.56 4.26
C ASP A 28 -3.61 12.61 4.18
N ALA A 29 -4.04 12.97 2.97
CA ALA A 29 -5.11 13.95 2.78
C ALA A 29 -6.48 13.50 3.36
N LEU A 30 -6.66 12.19 3.57
CA LEU A 30 -7.82 11.62 4.25
C LEU A 30 -7.68 11.65 5.79
N ALA A 31 -6.51 12.04 6.29
CA ALA A 31 -6.22 12.24 7.70
C ALA A 31 -6.51 13.68 8.13
N ALA A 32 -7.74 14.15 7.90
CA ALA A 32 -8.18 15.41 8.46
C ALA A 32 -8.91 15.16 9.78
N TYR A 33 -8.15 15.09 10.89
CA TYR A 33 -8.69 15.20 12.25
C TYR A 33 -8.08 16.40 12.97
N GLY A 34 -8.35 17.59 12.46
CA GLY A 34 -8.57 18.73 13.33
C GLY A 34 -10.07 18.77 13.62
N THR A 35 -10.52 18.21 14.73
CA THR A 35 -11.84 18.60 15.25
C THR A 35 -11.73 20.07 15.61
N GLU A 36 -12.45 20.89 14.86
CA GLU A 36 -13.07 22.14 15.26
C GLU A 36 -12.21 23.16 16.06
N GLN A 37 -11.95 24.26 15.37
CA GLN A 37 -11.57 25.58 15.89
C GLN A 37 -10.24 25.81 16.66
N ASP A 38 -9.60 24.85 17.36
CA ASP A 38 -8.39 25.21 18.16
C ASP A 38 -7.32 24.11 18.35
N ALA A 39 -7.43 22.95 17.70
CA ALA A 39 -6.43 21.90 17.83
C ALA A 39 -5.19 22.20 16.99
N LYS A 40 -4.07 22.57 17.64
CA LYS A 40 -2.73 22.61 17.04
C LYS A 40 -2.46 21.27 16.36
N PHE A 41 -2.55 21.23 15.03
CA PHE A 41 -2.26 20.04 14.24
C PHE A 41 -0.85 19.54 14.60
N ASP A 42 -0.78 18.29 15.09
CA ASP A 42 0.48 17.64 15.42
C ASP A 42 0.76 16.55 14.38
N PRO A 43 1.55 16.84 13.34
CA PRO A 43 1.86 15.89 12.27
C PRO A 43 2.46 14.58 12.77
N SER A 44 3.06 14.56 13.96
CA SER A 44 3.68 13.35 14.53
C SER A 44 2.66 12.31 15.02
N LYS A 45 1.44 12.77 15.30
CA LYS A 45 0.31 11.97 15.81
C LYS A 45 -0.68 11.59 14.71
N ASP A 46 -0.48 12.09 13.50
CA ASP A 46 -1.42 11.89 12.41
C ASP A 46 -1.14 10.60 11.61
N ARG A 47 -2.10 10.24 10.76
CA ARG A 47 -1.92 9.18 9.76
C ARG A 47 -1.04 9.70 8.62
N THR A 48 0.04 8.98 8.38
CA THR A 48 1.00 9.31 7.31
C THR A 48 1.19 8.11 6.39
N VAL A 49 1.48 8.38 5.12
CA VAL A 49 1.61 7.35 4.08
C VAL A 49 2.88 7.56 3.28
N LEU A 50 3.62 6.48 3.10
CA LEU A 50 4.62 6.33 2.05
C LEU A 50 3.89 5.90 0.77
N LYS A 51 3.66 6.86 -0.13
CA LYS A 51 2.85 6.65 -1.33
C LYS A 51 3.55 5.69 -2.30
N LEU A 52 2.77 5.06 -3.18
CA LEU A 52 3.26 4.07 -4.15
C LEU A 52 4.50 4.53 -4.94
N ALA A 53 4.54 5.79 -5.37
CA ALA A 53 5.69 6.34 -6.10
C ALA A 53 6.98 6.33 -5.25
N GLN A 54 6.89 6.67 -3.96
CA GLN A 54 8.02 6.63 -3.05
C GLN A 54 8.35 5.20 -2.63
N TRP A 55 7.34 4.35 -2.41
CA TRP A 55 7.54 2.93 -2.09
C TRP A 55 8.36 2.21 -3.18
N LYS A 56 8.22 2.64 -4.44
CA LYS A 56 8.96 2.12 -5.60
C LYS A 56 10.35 2.70 -5.81
N ARG A 57 10.75 3.69 -5.03
CA ARG A 57 12.08 4.28 -5.18
C ARG A 57 13.16 3.30 -4.78
N ASN A 58 14.15 3.14 -5.65
CA ASN A 58 15.31 2.28 -5.44
C ASN A 58 16.40 2.94 -4.59
N ASP A 59 16.31 4.26 -4.42
CA ASP A 59 17.30 5.09 -3.74
C ASP A 59 16.96 5.39 -2.27
N ILE A 60 15.90 4.78 -1.72
CA ILE A 60 15.49 4.96 -0.32
C ILE A 60 15.17 3.62 0.36
N GLY A 61 15.50 3.50 1.65
CA GLY A 61 15.25 2.30 2.45
C GLY A 61 15.76 1.01 1.81
N ASN A 62 15.12 -0.12 2.13
CA ASN A 62 15.40 -1.43 1.56
C ASN A 62 14.51 -1.72 0.35
N ALA A 63 14.80 -1.09 -0.78
CA ALA A 63 14.04 -1.27 -2.02
C ALA A 63 14.02 -2.72 -2.50
N LYS A 64 15.14 -3.45 -2.33
CA LYS A 64 15.24 -4.87 -2.69
C LYS A 64 14.21 -5.71 -1.95
N LEU A 65 14.09 -5.53 -0.63
CA LEU A 65 13.07 -6.19 0.18
C LEU A 65 11.66 -5.90 -0.33
N ARG A 66 11.38 -4.63 -0.64
CA ARG A 66 10.07 -4.21 -1.15
C ARG A 66 9.77 -4.85 -2.50
N HIS A 67 10.69 -4.80 -3.46
CA HIS A 67 10.39 -5.16 -4.85
C HIS A 67 10.65 -6.64 -5.14
N GLU A 68 11.82 -7.14 -4.79
CA GLU A 68 12.26 -8.48 -5.15
C GLU A 68 11.76 -9.55 -4.18
N THR A 69 11.48 -9.18 -2.92
CA THR A 69 10.91 -10.12 -1.95
C THR A 69 9.40 -9.96 -1.84
N PHE A 70 8.93 -8.85 -1.25
CA PHE A 70 7.52 -8.67 -0.96
C PHE A 70 6.68 -8.50 -2.24
N GLY A 71 7.16 -7.71 -3.20
CA GLY A 71 6.49 -7.50 -4.49
C GLY A 71 6.24 -8.81 -5.24
N ASN A 72 7.24 -9.70 -5.29
CA ASN A 72 7.11 -11.01 -5.93
C ASN A 72 6.12 -11.93 -5.20
N ILE A 73 6.10 -11.92 -3.86
CA ILE A 73 5.10 -12.68 -3.07
C ILE A 73 3.68 -12.21 -3.43
N MET A 74 3.46 -10.89 -3.48
CA MET A 74 2.15 -10.33 -3.82
C MET A 74 1.76 -10.57 -5.28
N ALA A 75 2.73 -10.57 -6.20
CA ALA A 75 2.51 -10.93 -7.59
C ALA A 75 2.04 -12.40 -7.73
N ASN A 76 2.72 -13.33 -7.06
CA ASN A 76 2.34 -14.75 -7.06
C ASN A 76 0.96 -14.96 -6.45
N LEU A 77 0.67 -14.31 -5.31
CA LEU A 77 -0.66 -14.37 -4.69
C LEU A 77 -1.76 -13.90 -5.66
N ARG A 78 -1.48 -12.86 -6.45
CA ARG A 78 -2.44 -12.36 -7.45
C ARG A 78 -2.68 -13.39 -8.55
N THR A 79 -1.63 -14.02 -9.07
CA THR A 79 -1.76 -15.11 -10.06
C THR A 79 -2.59 -16.26 -9.48
N ASP A 80 -2.27 -16.72 -8.27
CA ASP A 80 -3.03 -17.77 -7.59
C ASP A 80 -4.51 -17.38 -7.44
N LEU A 81 -4.81 -16.17 -6.97
CA LEU A 81 -6.17 -15.69 -6.83
C LEU A 81 -6.89 -15.54 -8.17
N SER A 82 -6.20 -15.12 -9.24
CA SER A 82 -6.80 -14.98 -10.57
C SER A 82 -7.32 -16.33 -11.09
N ILE A 83 -6.56 -17.40 -10.88
CA ILE A 83 -6.93 -18.77 -11.28
C ILE A 83 -8.09 -19.26 -10.40
N ASN A 84 -7.95 -19.13 -9.07
CA ASN A 84 -8.93 -19.67 -8.13
C ASN A 84 -10.27 -18.92 -8.14
N LEU A 85 -10.28 -17.63 -8.51
CA LEU A 85 -11.50 -16.85 -8.71
C LEU A 85 -12.12 -17.05 -10.09
N ASN A 86 -11.56 -17.94 -10.93
CA ASN A 86 -11.94 -18.13 -12.33
C ASN A 86 -11.92 -16.81 -13.12
N ARG A 87 -10.88 -16.01 -12.89
CA ARG A 87 -10.63 -14.74 -13.58
C ARG A 87 -9.17 -14.66 -14.04
N PRO A 88 -8.73 -15.55 -14.95
CA PRO A 88 -7.32 -15.73 -15.34
C PRO A 88 -6.72 -14.55 -16.10
N LYS A 89 -7.49 -13.48 -16.34
CA LYS A 89 -7.01 -12.23 -16.94
C LYS A 89 -6.67 -11.16 -15.89
N LEU A 90 -6.88 -11.42 -14.60
CA LEU A 90 -6.63 -10.44 -13.54
C LEU A 90 -5.14 -10.27 -13.23
N ASP A 91 -4.30 -11.26 -13.53
CA ASP A 91 -2.86 -11.26 -13.30
C ASP A 91 -2.03 -10.90 -14.55
N VAL A 92 -2.69 -10.65 -15.68
CA VAL A 92 -2.05 -10.28 -16.95
C VAL A 92 -2.57 -8.94 -17.51
N GLY A 93 -1.76 -8.30 -18.36
CA GLY A 93 -2.16 -7.15 -19.16
C GLY A 93 -1.90 -5.77 -18.51
N LYS A 94 -2.59 -4.75 -19.01
CA LYS A 94 -2.32 -3.35 -18.64
C LYS A 94 -2.50 -3.10 -17.14
N SER A 95 -3.45 -3.77 -16.50
CA SER A 95 -3.69 -3.67 -15.06
C SER A 95 -2.58 -4.29 -14.23
N THR A 96 -1.81 -5.25 -14.76
CA THR A 96 -0.63 -5.84 -14.09
C THR A 96 0.70 -5.19 -14.43
N ASN A 97 0.70 -4.24 -15.36
CA ASN A 97 1.87 -3.45 -15.74
C ASN A 97 1.77 -1.98 -15.33
N MET A 98 0.55 -1.47 -15.04
CA MET A 98 0.29 -0.06 -14.74
C MET A 98 1.11 0.44 -13.55
N TYR A 99 1.30 -0.41 -12.55
CA TYR A 99 2.03 -0.08 -11.33
C TYR A 99 3.35 -0.86 -11.21
N GLY A 100 3.93 -1.39 -12.29
CA GLY A 100 5.19 -2.15 -12.22
C GLY A 100 5.03 -3.51 -11.52
N PHE A 101 6.10 -4.05 -10.93
CA PHE A 101 6.19 -5.41 -10.37
C PHE A 101 4.89 -5.90 -9.69
N GLY A 102 4.14 -6.78 -10.36
CA GLY A 102 2.90 -7.39 -9.84
C GLY A 102 1.67 -6.47 -9.73
N SER A 103 1.79 -5.21 -10.14
CA SER A 103 0.81 -4.10 -10.12
C SER A 103 -0.26 -4.16 -9.05
N THR A 104 0.19 -4.36 -7.83
CA THR A 104 -0.59 -4.06 -6.64
C THR A 104 -0.19 -2.65 -6.21
N GLU A 105 -1.16 -1.79 -5.96
CA GLU A 105 -0.89 -0.52 -5.28
C GLU A 105 -0.49 -0.85 -3.83
N ILE A 106 0.82 -0.86 -3.57
CA ILE A 106 1.38 -1.11 -2.25
C ILE A 106 1.87 0.21 -1.65
N SER A 107 1.49 0.46 -0.40
CA SER A 107 1.95 1.60 0.39
C SER A 107 2.21 1.18 1.83
N TYR A 108 3.08 1.91 2.52
CA TYR A 108 3.12 1.84 3.98
C TYR A 108 2.27 2.96 4.56
N THR A 109 1.42 2.61 5.52
CA THR A 109 0.62 3.56 6.28
C THR A 109 1.00 3.46 7.74
N ARG A 110 1.32 4.59 8.36
CA ARG A 110 1.55 4.70 9.80
C ARG A 110 0.39 5.45 10.44
N PHE A 111 -0.17 4.89 11.50
CA PHE A 111 -1.16 5.56 12.34
C PHE A 111 -0.48 6.02 13.63
N GLY A 112 -0.48 7.33 13.88
CA GLY A 112 -0.10 7.86 15.19
C GLY A 112 -1.15 7.57 16.27
N PRO A 113 -0.86 7.88 17.55
CA PRO A 113 -1.80 7.68 18.64
C PRO A 113 -3.12 8.44 18.40
N GLY A 114 -4.23 7.70 18.41
CA GLY A 114 -5.57 8.27 18.17
C GLY A 114 -5.93 8.50 16.70
N ALA A 115 -4.99 8.32 15.77
CA ALA A 115 -5.30 8.37 14.35
C ALA A 115 -6.12 7.14 13.93
N TYR A 116 -7.12 7.35 13.08
CA TYR A 116 -7.97 6.29 12.54
C TYR A 116 -8.37 6.59 11.10
N LEU A 117 -8.86 5.57 10.40
CA LEU A 117 -9.46 5.75 9.09
C LEU A 117 -10.96 5.55 9.24
N LYS A 118 -11.76 6.58 8.91
CA LYS A 118 -13.23 6.46 8.91
C LYS A 118 -13.66 5.33 7.98
N ARG A 119 -14.85 4.79 8.21
CA ARG A 119 -15.51 3.89 7.26
C ARG A 119 -15.56 4.56 5.88
N HIS A 120 -15.03 3.89 4.87
CA HIS A 120 -14.93 4.38 3.50
C HIS A 120 -14.99 3.21 2.52
N ILE A 121 -15.01 3.52 1.22
CA ILE A 121 -14.90 2.59 0.11
C ILE A 121 -13.60 2.97 -0.63
N ASP A 122 -12.70 2.00 -0.84
CA ASP A 122 -11.43 2.25 -1.54
C ASP A 122 -11.64 2.56 -3.04
N GLU A 123 -12.60 1.89 -3.67
CA GLU A 123 -12.96 2.08 -5.08
C GLU A 123 -14.08 3.12 -5.24
N HIS A 124 -13.74 4.27 -5.84
CA HIS A 124 -14.71 5.33 -6.11
C HIS A 124 -15.35 5.27 -7.51
N HIS A 125 -14.96 4.33 -8.38
CA HIS A 125 -15.39 4.31 -9.79
C HIS A 125 -15.56 2.89 -10.40
N GLU A 126 -16.31 2.00 -9.76
CA GLU A 126 -16.63 0.69 -10.37
C GLU A 126 -17.32 0.83 -11.75
N GLU A 127 -18.13 1.87 -11.93
CA GLU A 127 -18.87 2.15 -13.16
C GLU A 127 -18.01 2.51 -14.39
N LEU A 128 -16.76 2.92 -14.20
CA LEU A 128 -15.83 3.24 -15.30
C LEU A 128 -15.02 2.03 -15.81
N LYS A 129 -15.10 0.87 -15.13
CA LYS A 129 -14.20 -0.26 -15.40
C LYS A 129 -14.68 -1.24 -16.47
N GLY A 130 -15.91 -1.11 -16.97
CA GLY A 130 -16.47 -1.99 -18.00
C GLY A 130 -16.44 -3.48 -17.59
N LYS A 131 -16.67 -4.41 -18.53
CA LYS A 131 -16.62 -5.87 -18.28
C LYS A 131 -15.21 -6.43 -17.98
N ARG A 132 -14.23 -5.62 -17.56
CA ARG A 132 -12.85 -6.09 -17.42
C ARG A 132 -12.72 -7.08 -16.26
N GLY A 133 -12.48 -8.35 -16.61
CA GLY A 133 -12.24 -9.44 -15.67
C GLY A 133 -13.32 -10.54 -15.67
N TRP A 134 -14.37 -10.41 -16.49
CA TRP A 134 -15.48 -11.38 -16.62
C TRP A 134 -15.60 -11.97 -18.03
N GLU A 135 -14.47 -12.14 -18.74
CA GLU A 135 -14.40 -12.77 -20.07
C GLU A 135 -13.47 -13.97 -20.07
#